data_AF-A0A8H7Q2H9-F1
#
_entry.id   AF-A0A8H7Q2H9-F1
#
_cell.length_a   1.000
_cell.length_b   1.000
_cell.length_c   1.000
_cell.angle_alpha   90.00
_cell.angle_beta   90.00
_cell.angle_gamma   90.00
#
_symmetry.space_group_name_H-M   'P 1'
#
loop_
_entity.id
_entity.type
_entity.pdbx_description
1 polymer ?
#
loop_
_entity_poly.entity_id
_entity_poly.type
_entity_poly.pdbx_seq_one_letter_code
_entity_poly.pdbx_strand_id
1 'polypeptide(L)'
;MSNIAKSVWNGRIPLSVTTNEDDAIYFGANESPAPILFELPRLSYLTVLTEQAWDAFAAVGLNISESISDIWFEYQGIPLKWHYPVGLLYDTLCIAEGSFNKSPDTKPIPWPITIHFRNYPSTNLFRDQSIETTRDFFMSMVKEVSIVFRTILVAIALT
;
A
#
# COMPACT_ATOMS: atom_id res chain seq x y z
N MET A 1 3.41 5.09 -26.54
CA MET A 1 3.42 3.97 -25.57
C MET A 1 3.03 2.69 -26.27
N SER A 2 3.79 1.61 -26.07
CA SER A 2 3.44 0.27 -26.55
C SER A 2 2.17 -0.26 -25.88
N ASN A 3 1.50 -1.24 -26.48
CA ASN A 3 0.32 -1.88 -25.88
C ASN A 3 0.64 -2.48 -24.50
N ILE A 4 1.83 -3.06 -24.34
CA ILE A 4 2.32 -3.61 -23.07
C ILE A 4 2.43 -2.52 -22.01
N ALA A 5 3.07 -1.38 -22.33
CA ALA A 5 3.21 -0.29 -21.36
C ALA A 5 1.86 0.26 -20.89
N LYS A 6 0.88 0.34 -21.79
CA LYS A 6 -0.50 0.74 -21.44
C LYS A 6 -1.16 -0.28 -20.51
N SER A 7 -1.01 -1.58 -20.78
CA SER A 7 -1.53 -2.65 -19.92
C SER A 7 -0.92 -2.60 -18.52
N VAL A 8 0.40 -2.37 -18.42
CA VAL A 8 1.09 -2.22 -17.13
C VAL A 8 0.58 -0.98 -16.38
N TRP A 9 0.47 0.16 -17.07
CA TRP A 9 -0.02 1.42 -16.48
C TRP A 9 -1.47 1.31 -15.97
N ASN A 10 -2.32 0.62 -16.72
CA ASN A 10 -3.73 0.42 -16.38
C ASN A 10 -3.96 -0.75 -15.40
N GLY A 11 -2.91 -1.42 -14.94
CA GLY A 11 -3.04 -2.53 -13.99
C GLY A 11 -3.61 -2.06 -12.65
N ARG A 12 -4.62 -2.77 -12.16
CA ARG A 12 -5.36 -2.45 -10.93
C ARG A 12 -5.34 -3.62 -9.95
N ILE A 13 -5.49 -3.33 -8.66
CA ILE A 13 -5.62 -4.32 -7.60
C ILE A 13 -6.85 -3.93 -6.75
N PRO A 14 -7.88 -4.79 -6.68
CA PRO A 14 -8.97 -4.60 -5.74
C PRO A 14 -8.51 -4.97 -4.33
N LEU A 15 -8.85 -4.13 -3.37
CA LEU A 15 -8.50 -4.27 -1.96
C LEU A 15 -9.79 -4.38 -1.15
N SER A 16 -9.77 -5.21 -0.11
CA SER A 16 -10.80 -5.24 0.92
C SER A 16 -10.17 -4.76 2.22
N VAL A 17 -10.53 -3.55 2.64
CA VAL A 17 -9.96 -2.89 3.81
C VAL A 17 -10.89 -3.09 4.99
N THR A 18 -10.38 -3.68 6.07
CA THR A 18 -11.09 -3.88 7.33
C THR A 18 -10.41 -3.12 8.46
N THR A 19 -11.18 -2.58 9.40
CA THR A 19 -10.60 -2.01 10.62
C THR A 19 -10.19 -3.12 11.57
N ASN A 20 -9.06 -2.93 12.27
CA ASN A 20 -8.67 -3.81 13.36
C ASN A 20 -9.74 -3.83 14.48
N GLU A 21 -10.02 -5.01 15.05
CA GLU A 21 -11.06 -5.15 16.09
C GLU A 21 -10.80 -4.29 17.32
N ASP A 22 -9.55 -4.21 17.78
CA ASP A 22 -9.21 -3.44 18.96
C ASP A 22 -9.36 -1.93 18.71
N ASP A 23 -9.10 -1.49 17.48
CA ASP A 23 -9.28 -0.10 17.06
C ASP A 23 -10.78 0.24 16.92
N ALA A 24 -11.56 -0.67 16.33
CA ALA A 24 -13.01 -0.50 16.20
C ALA A 24 -13.69 -0.35 17.58
N ILE A 25 -13.33 -1.22 18.53
CA ILE A 25 -13.83 -1.15 19.92
C ILE A 25 -13.42 0.18 20.57
N TYR A 26 -12.17 0.61 20.37
CA TYR A 26 -11.67 1.86 20.95
C TYR A 26 -12.46 3.09 20.46
N PHE A 27 -12.86 3.12 19.19
CA PHE A 27 -13.69 4.21 18.64
C PHE A 27 -15.20 4.02 18.88
N GLY A 28 -15.58 3.10 19.76
CA GLY A 28 -16.95 2.94 20.23
C GLY A 28 -17.84 2.09 19.33
N ALA A 29 -17.27 1.32 18.40
CA ALA A 29 -18.03 0.36 17.61
C ALA A 29 -18.28 -0.92 18.43
N ASN A 30 -19.54 -1.38 18.47
CA ASN A 30 -19.89 -2.66 19.12
C ASN A 30 -19.39 -3.87 18.31
N GLU A 31 -19.23 -3.69 17.00
CA GLU A 31 -18.75 -4.69 16.04
C GLU A 31 -17.84 -4.00 15.01
N SER A 32 -16.88 -4.74 14.47
CA SER A 32 -16.02 -4.23 13.40
C SER A 32 -16.86 -3.83 12.18
N PRO A 33 -16.64 -2.63 11.61
CA PRO A 33 -17.35 -2.18 10.43
C PRO A 33 -17.23 -3.15 9.25
N ALA A 34 -18.23 -3.13 8.37
CA ALA A 34 -18.18 -3.89 7.13
C ALA A 34 -16.92 -3.54 6.31
N PRO A 35 -16.29 -4.53 5.64
CA PRO A 35 -15.12 -4.27 4.81
C PRO A 35 -15.42 -3.27 3.69
N ILE A 36 -14.56 -2.27 3.51
CA ILE A 36 -14.68 -1.29 2.43
C ILE A 36 -13.81 -1.72 1.25
N LEU A 37 -14.39 -1.75 0.06
CA LEU A 37 -13.68 -2.14 -1.15
C LEU A 37 -13.07 -0.93 -1.86
N PHE A 38 -11.77 -1.03 -2.19
CA PHE A 38 -11.05 -0.01 -2.94
C PHE A 38 -10.41 -0.63 -4.19
N GLU A 39 -10.14 0.20 -5.19
CA GLU A 39 -9.39 -0.22 -6.39
C GLU A 39 -8.21 0.71 -6.64
N LEU A 40 -7.00 0.21 -6.44
CA LEU A 40 -5.79 1.02 -6.61
C LEU A 40 -4.99 0.62 -7.86
N PRO A 41 -4.38 1.60 -8.57
CA PRO A 41 -3.39 1.30 -9.60
C PRO A 41 -2.18 0.58 -8.99
N ARG A 42 -1.66 -0.43 -9.71
CA ARG A 42 -0.45 -1.17 -9.31
C ARG A 42 0.77 -0.26 -9.12
N LEU A 43 0.85 0.81 -9.92
CA LEU A 43 1.95 1.78 -9.89
C LEU A 43 1.70 2.97 -8.95
N SER A 44 0.66 2.89 -8.11
CA SER A 44 0.38 3.88 -7.07
C SER A 44 0.94 3.45 -5.72
N TYR A 45 0.74 4.28 -4.69
CA TYR A 45 1.22 4.08 -3.32
C TYR A 45 0.03 4.04 -2.35
N LEU A 46 0.20 3.37 -1.21
CA LEU A 46 -0.83 3.26 -0.17
C LEU A 46 -1.19 4.60 0.48
N THR A 47 -0.33 5.63 0.36
CA THR A 47 -0.58 6.98 0.89
C THR A 47 -1.75 7.68 0.20
N VAL A 48 -2.12 7.27 -1.02
CA VAL A 48 -3.34 7.77 -1.67
C VAL A 48 -4.60 7.18 -1.02
N LEU A 49 -4.48 6.00 -0.42
CA LEU A 49 -5.58 5.31 0.25
C LEU A 49 -5.84 5.86 1.66
N THR A 50 -4.84 6.42 2.36
CA THR A 50 -5.00 6.88 3.75
C THR A 50 -6.09 7.94 3.88
N GLU A 51 -6.08 8.96 3.01
CA GLU A 51 -7.11 10.03 3.01
C GLU A 51 -8.49 9.47 2.66
N GLN A 52 -8.57 8.62 1.63
CA GLN A 52 -9.85 8.05 1.20
C GLN A 52 -10.43 7.08 2.24
N ALA A 53 -9.57 6.30 2.89
CA ALA A 53 -9.97 5.37 3.93
C ALA A 53 -10.44 6.12 5.18
N TRP A 54 -9.76 7.21 5.55
CA TRP A 54 -10.17 8.06 6.66
C TRP A 54 -11.62 8.54 6.49
N ASP A 55 -11.93 9.17 5.35
CA ASP A 55 -13.28 9.68 5.08
C ASP A 55 -14.31 8.54 5.01
N ALA A 56 -13.94 7.41 4.41
CA ALA A 56 -14.84 6.26 4.28
C ALA A 56 -15.20 5.63 5.63
N PHE A 57 -14.22 5.45 6.53
CA PHE A 57 -14.47 4.89 7.85
C PHE A 57 -15.15 5.89 8.80
N ALA A 58 -14.86 7.18 8.68
CA ALA A 58 -15.61 8.23 9.37
C ALA A 58 -17.08 8.22 8.96
N ALA A 59 -17.38 8.04 7.67
CA ALA A 59 -18.75 7.94 7.15
C ALA A 59 -19.52 6.71 7.66
N VAL A 60 -18.82 5.63 8.02
CA VAL A 60 -19.43 4.41 8.59
C VAL A 60 -19.69 4.55 10.10
N GLY A 61 -19.32 5.69 10.69
CA GLY A 61 -19.64 6.03 12.09
C GLY A 61 -18.53 5.70 13.08
N LEU A 62 -17.32 5.40 12.63
CA LEU A 62 -16.15 5.37 13.52
C LEU A 62 -15.80 6.81 13.92
N ASN A 63 -15.83 7.10 15.21
CA ASN A 63 -15.45 8.41 15.73
C ASN A 63 -13.93 8.49 15.88
N ILE A 64 -13.22 8.55 14.75
CA ILE A 64 -11.77 8.53 14.71
C ILE A 64 -11.24 9.89 15.19
N SER A 65 -10.64 9.92 16.38
CA SER A 65 -10.07 11.13 16.99
C SER A 65 -8.57 11.31 16.75
N GLU A 66 -7.92 10.33 16.12
CA GLU A 66 -6.46 10.28 15.95
C GLU A 66 -5.98 11.12 14.75
N SER A 67 -4.67 11.25 14.57
CA SER A 67 -4.11 11.90 13.39
C SER A 67 -4.10 10.95 12.19
N ILE A 68 -4.31 11.48 10.98
CA ILE A 68 -4.08 10.75 9.72
C ILE A 68 -2.65 10.20 9.66
N SER A 69 -1.69 10.86 10.30
CA SER A 69 -0.29 10.44 10.34
C SER A 69 0.00 9.17 11.15
N ASP A 70 -0.96 8.72 11.97
CA ASP A 70 -0.85 7.47 12.74
C ASP A 70 -1.52 6.28 12.04
N ILE A 71 -2.14 6.51 10.88
CA ILE A 71 -2.73 5.45 10.07
C ILE A 71 -1.62 4.59 9.47
N TRP A 72 -1.79 3.28 9.56
CA TRP A 72 -0.96 2.32 8.84
C TRP A 72 -1.77 1.10 8.41
N PHE A 73 -1.20 0.33 7.50
CA PHE A 73 -1.85 -0.83 6.91
C PHE A 73 -1.07 -2.11 7.23
N GLU A 74 -1.80 -3.19 7.45
CA GLU A 74 -1.27 -4.52 7.76
C GLU A 74 -1.80 -5.54 6.76
N TYR A 75 -0.95 -6.51 6.43
CA TYR A 75 -1.36 -7.74 5.77
C TYR A 75 -0.78 -8.94 6.53
N GLN A 76 -1.65 -9.79 7.10
CA GLN A 76 -1.25 -11.02 7.81
C GLN A 76 -0.17 -10.79 8.89
N GLY A 77 -0.30 -9.76 9.72
CA GLY A 77 0.70 -9.42 10.75
C GLY A 77 1.91 -8.65 10.24
N ILE A 78 1.98 -8.32 8.94
CA ILE A 78 3.10 -7.60 8.33
C ILE A 78 2.68 -6.15 8.06
N PRO A 79 3.31 -5.15 8.72
CA PRO A 79 3.12 -3.75 8.40
C PRO A 79 3.56 -3.43 6.96
N LEU A 80 2.66 -2.84 6.19
CA LEU A 80 2.88 -2.53 4.79
C LEU A 80 3.69 -1.24 4.61
N LYS A 81 4.77 -1.34 3.85
CA LYS A 81 5.68 -0.21 3.56
C LYS A 81 5.03 0.73 2.55
N TRP A 82 4.55 1.87 3.03
CA TRP A 82 3.84 2.86 2.21
C TRP A 82 4.65 3.47 1.06
N HIS A 83 5.99 3.49 1.18
CA HIS A 83 6.90 4.02 0.15
C HIS A 83 7.16 3.03 -1.00
N TYR A 84 6.56 1.83 -0.96
CA TYR A 84 6.61 0.87 -2.06
C TYR A 84 5.31 0.91 -2.88
N PRO A 85 5.40 0.70 -4.22
CA PRO A 85 4.23 0.60 -5.05
C PRO A 85 3.29 -0.52 -4.60
N VAL A 86 1.98 -0.27 -4.68
CA VAL A 86 0.92 -1.22 -4.28
C VAL A 86 1.08 -2.56 -4.99
N GLY A 87 1.39 -2.55 -6.29
CA GLY A 87 1.63 -3.75 -7.07
C GLY A 87 2.82 -4.57 -6.58
N LEU A 88 3.90 -3.90 -6.15
CA LEU A 88 5.08 -4.56 -5.61
C LEU A 88 4.76 -5.22 -4.26
N LEU A 89 4.04 -4.53 -3.38
CA LEU A 89 3.63 -5.07 -2.09
C LEU A 89 2.75 -6.31 -2.28
N TYR A 90 1.74 -6.22 -3.13
CA TYR A 90 0.85 -7.33 -3.44
C TYR A 90 1.60 -8.50 -4.06
N ASP A 91 2.44 -8.26 -5.07
CA ASP A 91 3.17 -9.33 -5.74
C ASP A 91 4.17 -9.98 -4.78
N THR A 92 4.85 -9.21 -3.92
CA THR A 92 5.82 -9.78 -2.96
C THR A 92 5.13 -10.59 -1.87
N LEU A 93 4.04 -10.07 -1.28
CA LEU A 93 3.41 -10.71 -0.13
C LEU A 93 2.46 -11.83 -0.55
N CYS A 94 1.61 -11.61 -1.56
CA CYS A 94 0.62 -12.59 -1.98
C CYS A 94 1.18 -13.67 -2.91
N ILE A 95 2.29 -13.42 -3.65
CA ILE A 95 2.91 -14.45 -4.51
C ILE A 95 3.99 -15.22 -3.74
N ALA A 96 4.70 -14.62 -2.77
CA ALA A 96 5.65 -15.39 -1.95
C ALA A 96 4.95 -16.41 -1.03
N GLU A 97 3.72 -16.14 -0.59
CA GLU A 97 2.87 -17.15 0.08
C GLU A 97 2.32 -18.23 -0.87
N GLY A 98 2.55 -18.05 -2.17
CA GLY A 98 2.51 -19.11 -3.18
C GLY A 98 3.67 -20.08 -2.98
N SER A 99 3.56 -20.88 -1.92
CA SER A 99 4.21 -22.18 -1.79
C SER A 99 4.30 -22.82 -3.17
N PHE A 100 5.47 -23.31 -3.55
CA PHE A 100 5.68 -24.23 -4.66
C PHE A 100 4.69 -25.44 -4.66
N ASN A 101 3.87 -25.59 -3.60
CA ASN A 101 2.89 -26.64 -3.39
C ASN A 101 1.43 -26.15 -3.16
N LYS A 102 1.07 -24.88 -3.38
CA LYS A 102 -0.36 -24.44 -3.39
C LYS A 102 -0.83 -24.16 -4.81
N SER A 103 -2.03 -24.63 -5.14
CA SER A 103 -2.65 -24.48 -6.46
C SER A 103 -2.75 -23.01 -6.89
N PRO A 104 -2.66 -22.72 -8.21
CA PRO A 104 -2.65 -21.37 -8.79
C PRO A 104 -3.91 -20.53 -8.54
N ASP A 105 -4.93 -21.10 -7.88
CA ASP A 105 -6.24 -20.47 -7.60
C ASP A 105 -6.28 -19.67 -6.28
N THR A 106 -5.16 -19.57 -5.54
CA THR A 106 -5.16 -19.04 -4.16
C THR A 106 -4.60 -17.61 -4.05
N LYS A 107 -4.91 -16.72 -5.02
CA LYS A 107 -4.65 -15.27 -4.84
C LYS A 107 -5.89 -14.66 -4.18
N PRO A 108 -5.82 -14.16 -2.93
CA PRO A 108 -6.97 -13.56 -2.28
C PRO A 108 -7.26 -12.22 -2.97
N ILE A 109 -8.14 -12.27 -3.95
CA ILE A 109 -8.72 -11.11 -4.63
C ILE A 109 -10.17 -11.05 -4.14
N PRO A 110 -10.61 -9.95 -3.51
CA PRO A 110 -9.86 -8.72 -3.22
C PRO A 110 -8.74 -8.92 -2.19
N TRP A 111 -7.64 -8.15 -2.30
CA TRP A 111 -6.50 -8.23 -1.36
C TRP A 111 -6.95 -7.75 0.03
N PRO A 112 -7.04 -8.64 1.05
CA PRO A 112 -7.51 -8.24 2.36
C PRO A 112 -6.42 -7.45 3.07
N ILE A 113 -6.71 -6.22 3.49
CA ILE A 113 -5.79 -5.36 4.23
C ILE A 113 -6.50 -4.92 5.51
N THR A 114 -5.77 -4.92 6.62
CA THR A 114 -6.26 -4.34 7.86
C THR A 114 -5.73 -2.92 8.00
N ILE A 115 -6.61 -1.96 8.23
CA ILE A 115 -6.25 -0.59 8.57
C ILE A 115 -6.19 -0.46 10.10
N HIS A 116 -5.15 0.22 10.55
CA HIS A 116 -4.95 0.57 11.94
C HIS A 116 -4.87 2.09 12.05
N PHE A 117 -5.49 2.63 13.09
CA PHE A 117 -5.51 4.06 13.38
C PHE A 117 -4.61 4.43 14.56
N ARG A 118 -4.13 3.42 15.30
CA ARG A 118 -3.24 3.58 16.46
C ARG A 118 -2.07 2.58 16.41
N ASN A 119 -1.19 2.65 17.40
CA ASN A 119 -0.06 1.74 17.57
C ASN A 119 0.88 1.70 16.35
N TYR A 120 1.25 2.86 15.81
CA TYR A 120 2.11 2.95 14.64
C TYR A 120 3.45 2.21 14.83
N PRO A 121 3.80 1.23 13.97
CA PRO A 121 5.01 0.41 14.12
C PRO A 121 6.26 1.18 13.64
N SER A 122 6.72 2.12 14.48
CA SER A 122 7.86 3.00 14.20
C SER A 122 9.20 2.29 14.01
N THR A 123 9.31 1.02 14.41
CA THR A 123 10.49 0.17 14.18
C THR A 123 10.59 -0.34 12.74
N ASN A 124 9.44 -0.48 12.06
CA ASN A 124 9.35 -1.14 10.75
C ASN A 124 8.95 -0.16 9.64
N LEU A 125 8.28 0.94 9.99
CA LEU A 125 7.78 1.95 9.06
C LEU A 125 8.38 3.33 9.36
N PHE A 126 8.70 4.06 8.29
CA PHE A 126 9.07 5.47 8.38
C PHE A 126 7.85 6.31 8.74
N ARG A 127 7.98 7.21 9.70
CA ARG A 127 6.90 8.16 10.02
C ARG A 127 6.68 9.18 8.90
N ASP A 128 5.52 9.84 8.97
CA ASP A 128 5.08 10.92 8.09
C ASP A 128 4.66 10.45 6.68
N GLN A 129 3.57 9.68 6.65
CA GLN A 129 2.98 9.10 5.44
C GLN A 129 2.14 10.12 4.64
N SER A 130 2.67 11.32 4.39
CA SER A 130 2.00 12.33 3.58
C SER A 130 2.18 12.08 2.07
N ILE A 131 1.31 12.71 1.26
CA ILE A 131 1.43 12.68 -0.20
C ILE A 131 2.72 13.39 -0.63
N GLU A 132 3.10 14.46 0.07
CA GLU A 132 4.32 15.24 -0.14
C GLU A 132 5.56 14.37 0.09
N THR A 133 5.63 13.68 1.23
CA THR A 133 6.75 12.79 1.54
C THR A 133 6.82 11.65 0.52
N THR A 134 5.69 11.07 0.14
CA THR A 134 5.63 10.03 -0.92
C THR A 134 6.17 10.55 -2.25
N ARG A 135 5.83 11.79 -2.61
CA ARG A 135 6.33 12.44 -3.83
C ARG A 135 7.84 12.63 -3.77
N ASP A 136 8.39 13.01 -2.62
CA ASP A 136 9.84 13.17 -2.44
C ASP A 136 10.58 11.84 -2.55
N PHE A 137 10.02 10.76 -1.97
CA PHE A 137 10.55 9.40 -2.16
C PHE A 137 10.52 8.98 -3.64
N PHE A 138 9.40 9.20 -4.32
CA PHE A 138 9.28 8.92 -5.76
C PHE A 138 10.32 9.69 -6.59
N MET A 139 10.46 11.00 -6.34
CA MET A 139 11.44 11.82 -7.06
C MET A 139 12.88 11.40 -6.77
N SER A 140 13.17 10.96 -5.54
CA SER A 140 14.47 10.43 -5.17
C SER A 140 14.78 9.14 -5.93
N MET A 141 13.83 8.20 -6.02
CA MET A 141 14.00 6.99 -6.83
C MET A 141 14.23 7.30 -8.31
N VAL A 142 13.49 8.25 -8.89
CA VAL A 142 13.69 8.66 -10.30
C VAL A 142 15.09 9.25 -10.52
N LYS A 143 15.59 10.05 -9.56
CA LYS A 143 16.96 10.59 -9.61
C LYS A 143 17.99 9.46 -9.58
N GLU A 144 17.86 8.51 -8.66
CA GLU A 144 18.76 7.36 -8.54
C GLU A 144 18.80 6.53 -9.84
N VAL A 145 17.63 6.20 -10.38
CA VAL A 145 17.51 5.46 -11.64
C VAL A 145 18.17 6.22 -12.79
N SER A 146 17.95 7.53 -12.90
CA SER A 146 18.59 8.38 -13.91
C SER A 146 20.12 8.35 -13.83
N ILE A 147 20.68 8.39 -12.61
CA ILE A 147 22.13 8.29 -12.39
C ILE A 147 22.64 6.93 -12.86
N VAL A 148 22.00 5.84 -12.44
CA VAL A 148 22.40 4.48 -12.82
C VAL A 148 22.39 4.30 -14.34
N PHE A 149 21.33 4.73 -15.01
CA PHE A 149 21.25 4.66 -16.48
C PHE A 149 22.36 5.46 -17.17
N ARG A 150 22.65 6.68 -16.70
CA ARG A 150 23.72 7.51 -17.25
C ARG A 150 25.09 6.87 -17.07
N THR A 151 25.38 6.37 -15.87
CA THR A 151 26.65 5.70 -15.58
C THR A 151 26.86 4.46 -16.43
N ILE A 152 25.82 3.63 -16.60
CA ILE A 152 25.89 2.43 -17.45
C ILE A 152 26.10 2.81 -18.93
N LEU A 153 25.38 3.82 -19.43
CA LEU A 153 25.56 4.28 -20.82
C LEU A 153 26.97 4.80 -21.08
N VAL A 154 27.55 5.56 -20.14
CA VAL A 154 28.94 6.04 -20.24
C VAL A 154 29.93 4.87 -20.19
N ALA A 155 29.70 3.88 -19.32
CA ALA A 155 30.55 2.69 -19.26
C ALA A 155 30.53 1.88 -20.58
N ILE A 156 29.36 1.70 -21.19
CA ILE A 156 29.21 1.01 -22.48
C ILE A 156 29.85 1.81 -23.62
N ALA A 157 29.76 3.14 -23.61
CA ALA A 157 30.34 4.00 -24.65
C ALA A 157 31.88 4.07 -24.60
N LEU A 158 32.50 3.66 -23.49
CA LEU A 158 33.96 3.67 -23.29
C LEU A 158 34.62 2.29 -23.50
N THR A 159 33.85 1.25 -23.79
CA THR A 159 34.30 -0.11 -24.15
C THR A 159 34.06 -0.40 -25.63
#